data_AF-C8N6D9-F1
#
_entry.id   AF-C8N6D9-F1
#
_cell.length_a   1.000
_cell.length_b   1.000
_cell.length_c   1.000
_cell.angle_alpha   90.00
_cell.angle_beta   90.00
_cell.angle_gamma   90.00
#
_symmetry.space_group_name_H-M   'P 1'
#
loop_
_entity.id
_entity.type
_entity.pdbx_description
1 polymer ?
#
loop_
_entity_poly.entity_id
_entity_poly.type
_entity_poly.pdbx_seq_one_letter_code
_entity_poly.pdbx_strand_id
1 'polypeptide(L)'
;MKKYNGFTLLELLIVIAVIGIIVAIAIPSYTRYVVRAQRVEARDTLQAVANLIEQNYRVTRNYKLMADNKTKLSDDIIKNWHMDKIPANGDARYEISFVNGSITENGYILQAAAVGFQAKRDTDCPYFFYDQSGVKMASKDNKLPEKGSRDPVSIACWSK
;
A
#
# COMPACT_ATOMS: atom_id res chain seq x y z
N MET A 1 -51.80 14.19 -33.80
CA MET A 1 -51.21 13.76 -32.51
C MET A 1 -50.08 12.78 -32.81
N LYS A 2 -48.82 13.10 -32.46
CA LYS A 2 -47.70 12.15 -32.59
C LYS A 2 -47.82 11.09 -31.49
N LYS A 3 -47.93 9.80 -31.86
CA LYS A 3 -47.82 8.70 -30.89
C LYS A 3 -46.36 8.60 -30.43
N TYR A 4 -46.13 8.66 -29.13
CA TYR A 4 -44.85 8.30 -28.55
C TYR A 4 -44.77 6.77 -28.52
N ASN A 5 -43.82 6.20 -29.26
CA ASN A 5 -43.51 4.78 -29.16
C ASN A 5 -42.75 4.55 -27.85
N GLY A 6 -43.33 3.77 -26.94
CA GLY A 6 -42.68 3.36 -25.69
C GLY A 6 -41.79 2.13 -25.88
N PHE A 7 -40.86 1.91 -24.96
CA PHE A 7 -40.03 0.71 -24.90
C PHE A 7 -40.86 -0.54 -24.63
N THR A 8 -40.49 -1.65 -25.24
CA THR A 8 -41.08 -2.96 -24.93
C THR A 8 -40.42 -3.59 -23.69
N LEU A 9 -41.18 -4.42 -22.99
CA LEU A 9 -40.66 -5.17 -21.84
C LEU A 9 -39.52 -6.11 -22.25
N LEU A 10 -39.60 -6.66 -23.47
CA LEU A 10 -38.56 -7.51 -24.05
C LEU A 10 -37.23 -6.77 -24.26
N GLU A 11 -37.28 -5.54 -24.80
CA GLU A 11 -36.08 -4.72 -24.97
C GLU A 11 -35.40 -4.42 -23.63
N LEU A 12 -36.18 -4.08 -22.61
CA LEU A 12 -35.63 -3.84 -21.27
C LEU A 12 -34.95 -5.09 -20.70
N LEU A 13 -35.55 -6.27 -20.89
CA LEU A 13 -35.01 -7.53 -20.38
C LEU A 13 -33.66 -7.88 -21.05
N ILE A 14 -33.56 -7.68 -22.36
CA ILE A 14 -32.31 -7.88 -23.11
C ILE A 14 -31.24 -6.89 -22.63
N VAL A 15 -31.59 -5.62 -22.44
CA VAL A 15 -30.65 -4.60 -21.94
C VAL A 15 -30.10 -4.96 -20.56
N ILE A 16 -30.97 -5.39 -19.63
CA ILE A 16 -30.54 -5.81 -18.28
C ILE A 16 -29.62 -7.04 -18.37
N ALA A 17 -29.95 -8.01 -19.23
CA ALA A 17 -29.12 -9.19 -19.43
C ALA A 17 -27.71 -8.84 -19.92
N VAL A 18 -27.60 -7.94 -20.91
CA VAL A 18 -26.31 -7.46 -21.43
C VAL A 18 -25.53 -6.69 -20.35
N ILE A 19 -26.18 -5.80 -19.60
CA ILE A 19 -25.54 -5.07 -18.50
C ILE A 19 -25.02 -6.04 -17.44
N GLY A 20 -25.79 -7.07 -17.08
CA GLY A 20 -25.38 -8.10 -16.12
C GLY A 20 -24.08 -8.79 -16.51
N ILE A 21 -23.93 -9.16 -17.79
CA ILE A 21 -22.72 -9.78 -18.33
C ILE A 21 -21.52 -8.83 -18.23
N ILE A 22 -21.70 -7.55 -18.60
CA ILE A 22 -20.63 -6.55 -18.55
C ILE A 22 -20.17 -6.34 -17.10
N VAL A 23 -21.13 -6.17 -16.17
CA VAL A 23 -20.85 -5.91 -14.75
C VAL A 23 -20.06 -7.05 -14.10
N ALA A 24 -20.39 -8.31 -14.44
CA ALA A 24 -19.71 -9.49 -13.90
C ALA A 24 -18.19 -9.50 -14.18
N ILE A 25 -17.75 -8.91 -15.30
CA ILE A 25 -16.33 -8.83 -15.67
C ILE A 25 -15.73 -7.49 -15.23
N ALA A 26 -16.48 -6.40 -15.38
CA ALA A 26 -16.00 -5.05 -15.12
C ALA A 26 -15.65 -4.81 -13.65
N ILE A 27 -16.49 -5.28 -12.71
CA ILE A 27 -16.27 -5.07 -11.27
C ILE A 27 -14.97 -5.73 -10.77
N PRO A 28 -14.72 -7.05 -10.96
CA PRO A 28 -13.48 -7.66 -10.47
C PRO A 28 -12.24 -7.11 -11.17
N SER A 29 -12.34 -6.71 -12.45
CA SER A 29 -11.23 -6.06 -13.16
C SER A 29 -10.90 -4.69 -12.56
N TYR A 30 -11.91 -3.85 -12.36
CA TYR A 30 -11.74 -2.52 -11.76
C TYR A 30 -11.21 -2.60 -10.33
N THR A 31 -11.72 -3.52 -9.51
CA THR A 31 -11.22 -3.68 -8.13
C THR A 31 -9.75 -4.09 -8.11
N ARG A 32 -9.30 -4.98 -9.00
CA ARG A 32 -7.87 -5.34 -9.14
C ARG A 32 -7.01 -4.15 -9.59
N TYR A 33 -7.52 -3.33 -10.50
CA TYR A 33 -6.83 -2.11 -10.92
C TYR A 33 -6.63 -1.15 -9.73
N VAL A 34 -7.69 -0.89 -8.97
CA VAL A 34 -7.65 -0.03 -7.79
C VAL A 34 -6.71 -0.57 -6.71
N VAL A 35 -6.70 -1.89 -6.47
CA VAL A 35 -5.76 -2.53 -5.53
C VAL A 35 -4.31 -2.29 -5.95
N ARG A 36 -4.00 -2.43 -7.25
CA ARG A 36 -2.64 -2.17 -7.76
C ARG A 36 -2.23 -0.71 -7.62
N ALA A 37 -3.14 0.22 -7.92
CA ALA A 37 -2.87 1.65 -7.73
C ALA A 37 -2.54 1.98 -6.26
N GLN A 38 -3.25 1.37 -5.31
CA GLN A 38 -2.99 1.57 -3.87
C GLN A 38 -1.66 0.95 -3.43
N ARG A 39 -1.26 -0.19 -4.01
CA ARG A 39 0.07 -0.77 -3.75
C ARG A 39 1.19 0.17 -4.21
N VAL A 40 1.02 0.83 -5.35
CA VAL A 40 1.99 1.83 -5.84
C VAL A 40 2.14 2.95 -4.82
N GLU A 41 1.03 3.53 -4.37
CA GLU A 41 1.02 4.60 -3.38
C GLU A 41 1.74 4.19 -2.08
N ALA A 42 1.47 2.97 -1.57
CA ALA A 42 2.14 2.46 -0.37
C ALA A 42 3.67 2.32 -0.54
N ARG A 43 4.13 1.82 -1.70
CA ARG A 43 5.57 1.71 -2.00
C ARG A 43 6.23 3.08 -2.13
N ASP A 44 5.56 4.03 -2.76
CA ASP A 44 6.05 5.39 -2.92
C ASP A 44 6.16 6.08 -1.55
N THR A 45 5.16 5.91 -0.68
CA THR A 45 5.21 6.43 0.69
C THR A 45 6.34 5.79 1.50
N LEU A 46 6.56 4.47 1.41
CA LEU A 46 7.70 3.82 2.08
C LEU A 46 9.04 4.43 1.67
N GLN A 47 9.24 4.63 0.36
CA GLN A 47 10.47 5.24 -0.16
C GLN A 47 10.60 6.71 0.26
N ALA A 48 9.49 7.45 0.31
CA ALA A 48 9.49 8.83 0.78
C ALA A 48 9.84 8.92 2.28
N VAL A 49 9.31 8.04 3.13
CA VAL A 49 9.70 7.96 4.55
C VAL A 49 11.17 7.60 4.68
N ALA A 50 11.65 6.61 3.92
CA ALA A 50 13.06 6.23 3.90
C ALA A 50 13.96 7.42 3.55
N ASN A 51 13.61 8.20 2.53
CA ASN A 51 14.37 9.39 2.14
C ASN A 51 14.45 10.44 3.26
N LEU A 52 13.39 10.65 4.05
CA LEU A 52 13.42 11.55 5.20
C LEU A 52 14.35 11.03 6.30
N ILE A 53 14.34 9.71 6.55
CA ILE A 53 15.24 9.08 7.50
C ILE A 53 16.70 9.20 7.03
N GLU A 54 16.97 9.03 5.73
CA GLU A 54 18.31 9.20 5.16
C GLU A 54 18.82 10.64 5.29
N GLN A 55 17.95 11.64 5.12
CA GLN A 55 18.30 13.04 5.35
C GLN A 55 18.70 13.28 6.82
N ASN A 56 17.98 12.69 7.75
CA ASN A 56 18.29 12.75 9.18
C ASN A 56 19.63 12.03 9.49
N TYR A 57 19.86 10.85 8.91
CA TYR A 57 21.09 10.07 9.09
C TYR A 57 22.34 10.82 8.64
N ARG A 58 22.26 11.67 7.61
CA ARG A 58 23.39 12.51 7.18
C ARG A 58 23.90 13.45 8.27
N VAL A 59 23.03 13.84 9.22
CA VAL A 59 23.36 14.72 10.34
C VAL A 59 23.79 13.90 11.56
N THR A 60 23.03 12.86 11.92
CA THR A 60 23.23 12.11 13.17
C THR A 60 24.26 10.99 13.05
N ARG A 61 24.45 10.43 11.84
CA ARG A 61 25.12 9.15 11.58
C ARG A 61 24.57 7.99 12.41
N ASN A 62 23.30 8.09 12.83
CA ASN A 62 22.64 7.12 13.69
C ASN A 62 21.14 7.05 13.36
N TYR A 63 20.65 5.88 12.95
CA TYR A 63 19.24 5.70 12.59
C TYR A 63 18.27 5.68 13.78
N LYS A 64 18.78 5.53 15.00
CA LYS A 64 17.96 5.49 16.22
C LYS A 64 17.55 6.88 16.70
N LEU A 65 18.23 7.93 16.25
CA LEU A 65 18.12 9.28 16.79
C LEU A 65 17.74 10.29 15.69
N MET A 66 16.99 11.30 16.07
CA MET A 66 16.70 12.48 15.25
C MET A 66 17.83 13.51 15.36
N ALA A 67 17.85 14.49 14.45
CA ALA A 67 18.88 15.52 14.35
C ALA A 67 19.07 16.37 15.63
N ASP A 68 18.06 16.40 16.51
CA ASP A 68 18.13 17.05 17.82
C ASP A 68 18.94 16.26 18.86
N ASN A 69 19.38 15.04 18.53
CA ASN A 69 20.10 14.09 19.37
C ASN A 69 19.40 13.76 20.72
N LYS A 70 18.09 14.01 20.81
CA LYS A 70 17.26 13.79 22.01
C LYS A 70 16.08 12.90 21.69
N THR A 71 15.49 13.09 20.52
CA THR A 71 14.33 12.33 20.07
C THR A 71 14.79 11.06 19.38
N LYS A 72 14.11 9.95 19.68
CA LYS A 72 14.35 8.67 19.01
C LYS A 72 13.48 8.56 17.78
N LEU A 73 14.00 7.92 16.73
CA LEU A 73 13.19 7.52 15.59
C LEU A 73 12.14 6.51 16.06
N SER A 74 10.87 6.73 15.69
CA SER A 74 9.72 5.90 16.07
C SER A 74 8.55 6.12 15.11
N ASP A 75 7.50 5.32 15.25
CA ASP A 75 6.25 5.48 14.49
C ASP A 75 5.60 6.86 14.70
N ASP A 76 5.79 7.49 15.88
CA ASP A 76 5.30 8.85 16.14
C ASP A 76 5.95 9.89 15.23
N ILE A 77 7.22 9.68 14.83
CA ILE A 77 7.90 10.56 13.88
C ILE A 77 7.25 10.45 12.49
N ILE A 78 6.91 9.24 12.06
CA ILE A 78 6.20 9.01 10.80
C ILE A 78 4.83 9.69 10.82
N LYS A 79 4.14 9.62 11.95
CA LYS A 79 2.86 10.30 12.19
C LYS A 79 2.97 11.82 12.16
N ASN A 80 4.04 12.38 12.73
CA ASN A 80 4.33 13.83 12.67
C ASN A 80 4.59 14.31 11.23
N TRP A 81 5.05 13.42 10.35
CA TRP A 81 5.15 13.68 8.90
C TRP A 81 3.84 13.45 8.14
N HIS A 82 2.78 13.00 8.81
CA HIS A 82 1.50 12.62 8.22
C HIS A 82 1.62 11.49 7.19
N MET A 83 2.53 10.55 7.43
CA MET A 83 2.82 9.42 6.54
C MET A 83 2.53 8.07 7.19
N ASP A 84 1.91 8.05 8.38
CA ASP A 84 1.55 6.84 9.13
C ASP A 84 0.38 6.07 8.51
N LYS A 85 -0.36 6.70 7.60
CA LYS A 85 -1.46 6.07 6.88
C LYS A 85 -1.60 6.59 5.45
N ILE A 86 -2.13 5.72 4.59
CA ILE A 86 -2.40 6.01 3.19
C ILE A 86 -3.86 5.67 2.85
N PRO A 87 -4.61 6.56 2.21
CA PRO A 87 -4.29 7.98 1.99
C PRO A 87 -4.23 8.74 3.34
N ALA A 88 -3.50 9.86 3.37
CA ALA A 88 -3.40 10.70 4.57
C ALA A 88 -4.77 11.23 5.03
N ASN A 89 -5.70 11.41 4.10
CA ASN A 89 -7.07 11.83 4.36
C ASN A 89 -8.08 10.73 3.98
N GLY A 90 -9.06 10.50 4.86
CA GLY A 90 -10.08 9.47 4.69
C GLY A 90 -9.72 8.13 5.33
N ASP A 91 -10.39 7.08 4.85
CA ASP A 91 -10.22 5.72 5.38
C ASP A 91 -8.86 5.15 4.97
N ALA A 92 -8.12 4.68 5.98
CA ALA A 92 -6.81 4.07 5.78
C ALA A 92 -6.93 2.77 4.96
N ARG A 93 -5.99 2.60 4.04
CA ARG A 93 -5.82 1.45 3.15
C ARG A 93 -4.47 0.80 3.37
N TYR A 94 -3.47 1.59 3.74
CA TYR A 94 -2.22 1.12 4.32
C TYR A 94 -1.87 1.92 5.56
N GLU A 95 -1.20 1.27 6.51
CA GLU A 95 -0.51 1.91 7.64
C GLU A 95 0.99 1.71 7.49
N ILE A 96 1.76 2.77 7.75
CA ILE A 96 3.22 2.76 7.69
C ILE A 96 3.79 2.79 9.09
N SER A 97 4.67 1.84 9.39
CA SER A 97 5.34 1.73 10.68
C SER A 97 6.70 1.08 10.53
N PHE A 98 7.49 1.06 11.60
CA PHE A 98 8.66 0.20 11.67
C PHE A 98 8.27 -1.22 12.04
N VAL A 99 8.98 -2.21 11.48
CA VAL A 99 8.91 -3.58 12.00
C VAL A 99 9.37 -3.55 13.46
N ASN A 100 8.63 -4.21 14.34
CA ASN A 100 8.90 -4.19 15.78
C ASN A 100 10.36 -4.59 16.09
N GLY A 101 11.07 -3.73 16.83
CA GLY A 101 12.46 -3.95 17.21
C GLY A 101 13.48 -3.81 16.08
N SER A 102 13.08 -3.38 14.88
CA SER A 102 14.01 -3.25 13.73
C SER A 102 14.91 -2.03 13.79
N ILE A 103 14.53 -0.99 14.54
CA ILE A 103 15.30 0.26 14.63
C ILE A 103 16.55 0.02 15.46
N THR A 104 17.71 0.15 14.81
CA THR A 104 19.03 0.06 15.42
C THR A 104 19.85 1.30 15.05
N GLU A 105 21.08 1.40 15.56
CA GLU A 105 21.97 2.51 15.17
C GLU A 105 22.39 2.43 13.69
N ASN A 106 22.39 1.21 13.13
CA ASN A 106 22.92 0.88 11.82
C ASN A 106 21.85 0.64 10.75
N GLY A 107 20.57 0.65 11.13
CA GLY A 107 19.49 0.44 10.17
C GLY A 107 18.11 0.34 10.80
N TYR A 108 17.13 0.12 9.93
CA TYR A 108 15.73 0.03 10.25
C TYR A 108 15.01 -0.78 9.18
N ILE A 109 13.82 -1.26 9.48
CA ILE A 109 12.94 -1.86 8.47
C ILE A 109 11.59 -1.17 8.58
N LEU A 110 11.21 -0.46 7.52
CA LEU A 110 9.86 0.07 7.36
C LEU A 110 8.93 -1.01 6.85
N GLN A 111 7.66 -0.86 7.19
CA GLN A 111 6.58 -1.72 6.81
C GLN A 111 5.39 -0.89 6.34
N ALA A 112 4.75 -1.31 5.25
CA ALA A 112 3.40 -0.90 4.89
C ALA A 112 2.47 -2.10 5.05
N ALA A 113 1.49 -2.00 5.94
CA ALA A 113 0.49 -3.03 6.19
C ALA A 113 -0.85 -2.63 5.56
N ALA A 114 -1.41 -3.47 4.69
CA ALA A 114 -2.74 -3.26 4.15
C ALA A 114 -3.78 -3.32 5.28
N VAL A 115 -4.70 -2.36 5.28
CA VAL A 115 -5.80 -2.26 6.24
C VAL A 115 -7.13 -2.01 5.52
N GLY A 116 -8.25 -2.06 6.26
CA GLY A 116 -9.58 -1.75 5.73
C GLY A 116 -9.97 -2.62 4.53
N PHE A 117 -10.48 -1.99 3.46
CA PHE A 117 -10.87 -2.70 2.24
C PHE A 117 -9.68 -3.28 1.46
N GLN A 118 -8.50 -2.67 1.57
CA GLN A 118 -7.32 -3.15 0.88
C GLN A 118 -6.88 -4.50 1.45
N ALA A 119 -6.85 -4.66 2.78
CA ALA A 119 -6.53 -5.93 3.42
C ALA A 119 -7.45 -7.09 2.97
N LYS A 120 -8.73 -6.79 2.70
CA LYS A 120 -9.72 -7.78 2.25
C LYS A 120 -9.57 -8.15 0.77
N ARG A 121 -9.10 -7.21 -0.06
CA ARG A 121 -9.01 -7.37 -1.53
C ARG A 121 -7.63 -7.78 -2.00
N ASP A 122 -6.60 -7.46 -1.21
CA ASP A 122 -5.21 -7.70 -1.50
C ASP A 122 -4.67 -8.94 -0.77
N THR A 123 -4.99 -10.11 -1.29
CA THR A 123 -4.52 -11.40 -0.73
C THR A 123 -3.10 -11.77 -1.20
N ASP A 124 -2.57 -11.06 -2.19
CA ASP A 124 -1.28 -11.40 -2.80
C ASP A 124 -0.12 -10.60 -2.23
N CYS A 125 -0.35 -9.31 -1.92
CA CYS A 125 0.66 -8.35 -1.47
C CYS A 125 0.16 -7.46 -0.32
N PRO A 126 -0.38 -8.02 0.78
CA PRO A 126 -0.88 -7.23 1.90
C PRO A 126 0.22 -6.51 2.69
N TYR A 127 1.46 -7.01 2.68
CA TYR A 127 2.58 -6.41 3.41
C TYR A 127 3.74 -6.08 2.48
N PHE A 128 4.23 -4.84 2.58
CA PHE A 128 5.47 -4.39 1.95
C PHE A 128 6.46 -3.99 3.03
N PHE A 129 7.75 -4.20 2.76
CA PHE A 129 8.83 -3.78 3.63
C PHE A 129 9.95 -3.14 2.82
N TYR A 130 10.64 -2.19 3.44
CA TYR A 130 11.74 -1.45 2.86
C TYR A 130 12.79 -1.17 3.94
N ASP A 131 14.05 -1.54 3.71
CA ASP A 131 15.14 -1.31 4.66
C ASP A 131 16.04 -0.13 4.27
N GLN A 132 16.95 0.24 5.18
CA GLN A 132 17.90 1.35 4.97
C GLN A 132 18.85 1.14 3.79
N SER A 133 19.05 -0.11 3.35
CA SER A 133 19.92 -0.44 2.22
C SER A 133 19.19 -0.44 0.87
N GLY A 134 17.87 -0.19 0.89
CA GLY A 134 17.01 -0.18 -0.29
C GLY A 134 16.47 -1.55 -0.69
N VAL A 135 16.58 -2.56 0.19
CA VAL A 135 16.02 -3.90 -0.05
C VAL A 135 14.50 -3.81 -0.01
N LYS A 136 13.89 -4.22 -1.12
CA LYS A 136 12.44 -4.22 -1.35
C LYS A 136 11.88 -5.59 -1.06
N MET A 137 10.94 -5.69 -0.13
CA MET A 137 10.39 -6.97 0.34
C MET A 137 8.87 -6.91 0.40
N ALA A 138 8.21 -8.04 0.19
CA ALA A 138 6.78 -8.18 0.37
C ALA A 138 6.45 -9.57 0.92
N SER A 139 5.33 -9.67 1.63
CA SER A 139 4.85 -10.91 2.21
C SER A 139 3.33 -10.96 2.25
N LYS A 140 2.79 -12.18 2.29
CA LYS A 140 1.36 -12.43 2.52
C LYS A 140 0.97 -12.35 3.99
N ASP A 141 1.93 -12.61 4.86
CA ASP A 141 1.76 -12.53 6.31
C ASP A 141 2.56 -11.36 6.86
N ASN A 142 2.21 -10.90 8.07
CA ASN A 142 2.94 -9.86 8.79
C ASN A 142 4.29 -10.39 9.33
N LYS A 143 5.14 -10.89 8.44
CA LYS A 143 6.44 -11.47 8.70
C LYS A 143 7.39 -11.09 7.57
N LEU A 144 8.62 -10.76 7.95
CA LEU A 144 9.70 -10.51 7.02
C LEU A 144 10.02 -11.78 6.22
N PRO A 145 10.17 -11.70 4.88
CA PRO A 145 10.55 -12.84 4.07
C PRO A 145 12.03 -13.21 4.31
N GLU A 146 12.31 -14.50 4.55
CA GLU A 146 13.67 -14.99 4.81
C GLU A 146 14.64 -14.72 3.66
N LYS A 147 14.13 -14.74 2.42
CA LYS A 147 14.93 -14.51 1.20
C LYS A 147 15.00 -13.04 0.78
N GLY A 148 14.48 -12.11 1.60
CA GLY A 148 14.45 -10.69 1.30
C GLY A 148 13.86 -10.40 -0.10
N SER A 149 14.53 -9.55 -0.89
CA SER A 149 14.10 -9.22 -2.26
C SER A 149 14.08 -10.39 -3.24
N ARG A 150 14.74 -11.51 -2.94
CA ARG A 150 14.74 -12.70 -3.80
C ARG A 150 13.55 -13.61 -3.54
N ASP A 151 12.73 -13.31 -2.54
CA ASP A 151 11.51 -14.05 -2.29
C ASP A 151 10.53 -13.90 -3.47
N PRO A 152 9.87 -14.98 -3.93
CA PRO A 152 8.94 -14.92 -5.06
C PRO A 152 7.80 -13.91 -4.87
N VAL A 153 7.29 -13.74 -3.64
CA VAL A 153 6.24 -12.76 -3.33
C VAL A 153 6.82 -11.36 -3.43
N SER A 154 8.02 -11.13 -2.88
CA SER A 154 8.73 -9.86 -3.02
C SER A 154 8.92 -9.45 -4.48
N ILE A 155 9.41 -10.37 -5.33
CA ILE A 155 9.58 -10.11 -6.76
C ILE A 155 8.24 -9.79 -7.43
N ALA A 156 7.20 -10.59 -7.16
CA ALA A 156 5.89 -10.42 -7.79
C ALA A 156 5.17 -9.12 -7.37
N CYS A 157 5.35 -8.68 -6.12
CA CYS A 157 4.68 -7.52 -5.55
C CYS A 157 5.40 -6.19 -5.85
N TRP A 158 6.73 -6.20 -6.04
CA TRP A 158 7.51 -5.00 -6.37
C TRP A 158 7.73 -4.77 -7.86
N SER A 159 7.45 -5.76 -8.72
CA SER A 159 7.58 -5.64 -10.19
C SER A 159 6.31 -5.16 -10.90
N LYS A 160 5.16 -5.17 -10.22
CA LYS A 160 3.84 -4.83 -10.78
C LYS A 160 3.34 -3.49 -10.29
#